data_AF-H1V0E4-F1
#
_entry.id   AF-H1V0E4-F1
#
_cell.length_a   1.000
_cell.length_b   1.000
_cell.length_c   1.000
_cell.angle_alpha   90.00
_cell.angle_beta   90.00
_cell.angle_gamma   90.00
#
_symmetry.space_group_name_H-M   'P 1'
#
loop_
_entity.id
_entity.type
_entity.pdbx_description
1 polymer ?
#
loop_
_entity_poly.entity_id
_entity_poly.type
_entity_poly.pdbx_seq_one_letter_code
_entity_poly.pdbx_strand_id
1 'polypeptide(L)'
;MRLSTALLAAAVQPAFAWGNVGHRTVGYLAEKHLTDEAAAVFGELLANDRNYDFSDAATWADTLRGHMGWASKYHYISTSPR
;
A
#
# COMPACT_ATOMS: atom_id res chain seq x y z
N MET A 1 22.39 28.48 11.58
CA MET A 1 21.60 27.87 10.48
C MET A 1 22.04 26.45 10.12
N ARG A 2 23.33 26.18 9.85
CA ARG A 2 23.80 24.83 9.45
C ARG A 2 23.64 23.73 10.53
N LEU A 3 23.85 24.08 11.81
CA LEU A 3 23.71 23.13 12.92
C LEU A 3 22.23 22.74 13.16
N SER A 4 21.31 23.68 12.95
CA SER A 4 19.87 23.50 13.06
C SER A 4 19.34 22.51 12.02
N THR A 5 19.88 22.54 10.79
CA THR A 5 19.48 21.62 9.71
C THR A 5 19.95 20.18 9.98
N ALA A 6 21.17 20.01 10.52
CA ALA A 6 21.70 18.69 10.88
C ALA A 6 20.92 18.03 12.04
N LEU A 7 20.54 18.82 13.06
CA LEU A 7 19.67 18.34 14.14
C LEU A 7 18.29 17.88 13.62
N LEU A 8 17.72 18.61 12.66
CA LEU A 8 16.42 18.28 12.09
C LEU A 8 16.46 16.96 11.30
N ALA A 9 17.54 16.72 10.55
CA ALA A 9 17.73 15.47 9.80
C ALA A 9 17.92 14.26 10.74
N ALA A 10 18.62 14.45 11.86
CA ALA A 10 18.82 13.39 12.86
C ALA A 10 17.53 13.05 13.65
N ALA A 11 16.53 13.94 13.66
CA ALA A 11 15.24 13.70 14.30
C ALA A 11 14.24 12.92 13.43
N VAL A 12 14.55 12.67 12.15
CA VAL A 12 13.66 11.92 11.26
C VAL A 12 13.73 10.43 11.60
N GLN A 13 12.63 9.89 12.13
CA GLN A 13 12.48 8.45 12.31
C GLN A 13 12.35 7.75 10.95
N PRO A 14 12.93 6.54 10.79
CA PRO A 14 12.72 5.77 9.57
C PRO A 14 11.22 5.49 9.38
N ALA A 15 10.70 5.86 8.22
CA ALA A 15 9.34 5.52 7.82
C ALA A 15 9.33 4.09 7.25
N PHE A 16 8.73 3.15 7.99
CA PHE A 16 8.51 1.78 7.50
C PHE A 16 7.33 1.79 6.52
N ALA A 17 7.62 2.08 5.26
CA ALA A 17 6.67 1.98 4.16
C ALA A 17 6.96 0.73 3.31
N TRP A 18 5.96 -0.02 2.85
CA TRP A 18 4.52 0.24 2.99
C TRP A 18 3.84 -0.59 4.08
N GLY A 19 4.10 -1.91 4.21
CA GLY A 19 3.48 -2.75 5.25
C GLY A 19 1.95 -2.66 5.30
N ASN A 20 1.30 -3.30 6.29
CA ASN A 20 -0.16 -3.34 6.33
C ASN A 20 -0.80 -1.93 6.43
N VAL A 21 -0.25 -1.07 7.27
CA VAL A 21 -0.77 0.28 7.50
C VAL A 21 -0.59 1.16 6.25
N GLY A 22 0.58 1.13 5.61
CA GLY A 22 0.82 1.93 4.42
C GLY A 22 -0.01 1.46 3.22
N HIS A 23 -0.13 0.14 3.00
CA HIS A 23 -1.01 -0.40 1.95
C HIS A 23 -2.46 0.04 2.15
N ARG A 24 -2.99 -0.10 3.37
CA ARG A 24 -4.34 0.38 3.72
C ARG A 24 -4.49 1.89 3.52
N THR A 25 -3.50 2.67 3.94
CA THR A 25 -3.52 4.13 3.82
C THR A 25 -3.63 4.56 2.36
N VAL A 26 -2.80 3.99 1.47
CA VAL A 26 -2.85 4.27 0.03
C VAL A 26 -4.19 3.84 -0.56
N GLY A 27 -4.70 2.65 -0.19
CA GLY A 27 -5.99 2.17 -0.66
C GLY A 27 -7.15 3.08 -0.24
N TYR A 28 -7.21 3.45 1.03
CA TYR A 28 -8.24 4.35 1.56
C TYR A 28 -8.22 5.73 0.88
N LEU A 29 -7.02 6.26 0.56
CA LEU A 29 -6.92 7.52 -0.18
C LEU A 29 -7.37 7.34 -1.64
N ALA A 30 -6.98 6.26 -2.30
CA ALA A 30 -7.36 5.98 -3.68
C ALA A 30 -8.89 5.89 -3.85
N GLU A 31 -9.59 5.27 -2.90
CA GLU A 31 -11.05 5.15 -2.89
C GLU A 31 -11.76 6.53 -2.98
N LYS A 32 -11.20 7.56 -2.32
CA LYS A 32 -11.75 8.93 -2.35
C LYS A 32 -11.60 9.64 -3.69
N HIS A 33 -10.79 9.09 -4.58
CA HIS A 33 -10.46 9.66 -5.88
C HIS A 33 -10.96 8.79 -7.05
N LEU A 34 -11.74 7.76 -6.77
CA LEU A 34 -12.42 6.99 -7.81
C LEU A 34 -13.49 7.85 -8.49
N THR A 35 -13.70 7.61 -9.78
CA THR A 35 -14.92 8.07 -10.45
C THR A 35 -16.09 7.21 -10.01
N ASP A 36 -17.31 7.70 -10.24
CA ASP A 36 -18.53 6.96 -9.89
C ASP A 36 -18.58 5.59 -10.58
N GLU A 37 -18.11 5.50 -11.83
CA GLU A 37 -18.04 4.24 -12.57
C GLU A 37 -17.04 3.27 -11.94
N ALA A 38 -15.86 3.76 -11.54
CA ALA A 38 -14.86 2.91 -10.90
C ALA A 38 -15.33 2.43 -9.53
N ALA A 39 -15.97 3.30 -8.74
CA ALA A 39 -16.53 2.95 -7.44
C ALA A 39 -17.61 1.86 -7.56
N ALA A 40 -18.48 1.93 -8.58
CA ALA A 40 -19.47 0.89 -8.83
C ALA A 40 -18.83 -0.47 -9.11
N VAL A 41 -17.83 -0.52 -10.01
CA VAL A 41 -17.10 -1.75 -10.33
C VAL A 41 -16.41 -2.33 -9.11
N PHE A 42 -15.75 -1.50 -8.29
CA PHE A 42 -15.10 -1.98 -7.08
C PHE A 42 -16.09 -2.49 -6.04
N GLY A 43 -17.25 -1.83 -5.89
CA GLY A 43 -18.32 -2.29 -5.01
C GLY A 43 -18.81 -3.69 -5.37
N GLU A 44 -18.93 -4.00 -6.67
CA GLU A 44 -19.27 -5.34 -7.16
C GLU A 44 -18.15 -6.35 -6.91
N LEU A 45 -16.89 -5.99 -7.22
CA LEU A 45 -15.74 -6.90 -7.12
C LEU A 45 -15.40 -7.30 -5.68
N LEU A 46 -15.50 -6.36 -4.74
CA LEU A 46 -15.23 -6.64 -3.32
C LEU A 46 -16.34 -7.47 -2.66
N ALA A 47 -17.49 -7.62 -3.33
CA ALA A 47 -18.66 -8.32 -2.83
C ALA A 47 -18.94 -7.91 -1.38
N ASN A 48 -19.14 -6.61 -1.15
CA ASN A 48 -19.15 -5.95 0.17
C ASN A 48 -20.31 -6.42 1.09
N ASP A 49 -20.27 -7.66 1.53
CA ASP A 49 -21.22 -8.30 2.45
C ASP A 49 -20.73 -8.24 3.92
N ARG A 50 -19.48 -7.81 4.13
CA ARG A 50 -18.80 -7.76 5.42
C ARG A 50 -18.42 -6.35 5.89
N ASN A 51 -18.95 -5.32 5.23
CA ASN A 51 -18.62 -3.92 5.49
C ASN A 51 -17.11 -3.66 5.31
N TYR A 52 -16.52 -4.26 4.28
CA TYR A 52 -15.13 -4.04 3.86
C TYR A 52 -15.05 -2.85 2.92
N ASP A 53 -13.99 -2.07 3.05
CA ASP A 53 -13.68 -1.00 2.11
C ASP A 53 -12.50 -1.37 1.20
N PHE A 54 -12.13 -0.48 0.28
CA PHE A 54 -11.03 -0.72 -0.65
C PHE A 54 -9.70 -0.98 0.07
N SER A 55 -9.50 -0.38 1.24
CA SER A 55 -8.27 -0.50 2.02
C SER A 55 -8.06 -1.91 2.57
N ASP A 56 -9.13 -2.65 2.89
CA ASP A 56 -9.05 -4.02 3.39
C ASP A 56 -8.47 -4.99 2.35
N ALA A 57 -8.76 -4.75 1.07
CA ALA A 57 -8.20 -5.53 -0.03
C ALA A 57 -6.72 -5.21 -0.32
N ALA A 58 -6.24 -4.02 0.07
CA ALA A 58 -4.91 -3.52 -0.30
C ALA A 58 -3.74 -4.36 0.26
N THR A 59 -3.97 -5.18 1.30
CA THR A 59 -2.97 -6.07 1.89
C THR A 59 -3.01 -7.50 1.34
N TRP A 60 -4.02 -7.85 0.54
CA TRP A 60 -4.27 -9.24 0.13
C TRP A 60 -3.10 -9.86 -0.65
N ALA A 61 -2.44 -9.11 -1.51
CA ALA A 61 -1.29 -9.62 -2.28
C ALA A 61 -0.13 -10.07 -1.37
N ASP A 62 0.13 -9.33 -0.29
CA ASP A 62 1.19 -9.65 0.68
C ASP A 62 0.89 -10.94 1.48
N THR A 63 -0.39 -11.26 1.71
CA THR A 63 -0.75 -12.51 2.41
C THR A 63 -0.50 -13.73 1.53
N LEU A 64 -0.62 -13.58 0.20
CA LEU A 64 -0.48 -14.68 -0.74
C LEU A 64 0.95 -14.90 -1.22
N ARG A 65 1.83 -13.89 -1.21
CA ARG A 65 3.16 -14.00 -1.83
C ARG A 65 4.04 -15.14 -1.28
N GLY A 66 3.80 -15.57 -0.04
CA GLY A 66 4.48 -16.73 0.57
C GLY A 66 3.92 -18.08 0.11
N HIS A 67 2.62 -18.13 -0.18
CA HIS A 67 1.94 -19.34 -0.69
C HIS A 67 2.03 -19.46 -2.21
N MET A 68 2.06 -18.33 -2.90
CA MET A 68 2.20 -18.19 -4.34
C MET A 68 3.58 -17.61 -4.66
N GLY A 69 4.61 -18.44 -4.58
CA GLY A 69 6.00 -17.99 -4.78
C GLY A 69 6.22 -17.24 -6.10
N TRP A 70 5.44 -17.54 -7.14
CA TRP A 70 5.47 -16.81 -8.41
C TRP A 70 5.02 -15.35 -8.30
N ALA A 71 4.15 -15.01 -7.33
CA ALA A 71 3.63 -13.66 -7.11
C ALA A 71 4.65 -12.78 -6.38
N SER A 72 5.53 -13.38 -5.56
CA SER A 72 6.53 -12.68 -4.74
C SER A 72 7.40 -11.68 -5.51
N LYS A 73 7.74 -12.00 -6.77
CA LYS A 73 8.57 -11.17 -7.64
C LYS A 73 7.88 -9.88 -8.13
N TYR A 74 6.55 -9.78 -8.03
CA TYR A 74 5.81 -8.59 -8.47
C TYR A 74 5.75 -7.49 -7.39
N HIS A 75 6.26 -7.76 -6.18
CA HIS A 75 6.25 -6.77 -5.08
C HIS A 75 7.43 -5.78 -5.14
N TYR A 76 8.42 -6.03 -5.99
CA TYR A 76 9.62 -5.19 -6.08
C TYR A 76 10.24 -5.28 -7.47
N ILE A 77 11.05 -4.27 -7.81
CA ILE A 77 11.95 -4.29 -8.96
C ILE A 77 13.38 -4.38 -8.40
N SER A 78 14.15 -5.36 -8.88
CA SER A 78 15.58 -5.42 -8.60
C SER A 78 16.32 -4.58 -9.64
N THR A 79 17.06 -3.58 -9.17
CA THR A 79 17.99 -2.80 -10.02
C THR A 79 19.38 -3.41 -10.08
N SER A 80 19.64 -4.46 -9.29
CA SER A 80 20.91 -5.17 -9.32
C SER A 80 21.01 -6.00 -10.60
N PRO A 81 22.10 -5.89 -11.37
CA PRO A 81 22.24 -6.53 -12.67
C PRO A 81 22.64 -8.02 -12.57
N ARG A 82 22.29 -8.72 -11.49
CA ARG A 82 22.67 -10.14 -11.33
C ARG A 82 22.28 -10.98 -12.54
#